data_AF-A0A7S3PFH3-F1
#
_entry.id   AF-A0A7S3PFH3-F1
#
_cell.length_a   1.000
_cell.length_b   1.000
_cell.length_c   1.000
_cell.angle_alpha   90.00
_cell.angle_beta   90.00
_cell.angle_gamma   90.00
#
_symmetry.space_group_name_H-M   'P 1'
#
loop_
_entity.id
_entity.type
_entity.pdbx_description
1 polymer ?
#
loop_
_entity_poly.entity_id
_entity_poly.type
_entity_poly.pdbx_seq_one_letter_code
_entity_poly.pdbx_strand_id
1 'polypeptide(L)'
;MPLRYIHNIRCICVNAHFSLQAGCTLVERESFSSLLDLGFVDTFRFFNPEAQGCFTYWSMRANNRPANRGLRLDYCIASRNLCVDVDAYGDNKKKSKPGIYVGDSFILDDLDQFPSFSDHCPVGCTIVGN
;
A
#
# COMPACT_ATOMS: atom_id res chain seq x y z
N MET A 1 -7.32 -13.79 16.46
CA MET A 1 -6.05 -13.92 15.71
C MET A 1 -5.12 -12.80 16.18
N PRO A 2 -3.85 -13.06 16.51
CA PRO A 2 -3.01 -12.04 17.15
C PRO A 2 -2.59 -10.96 16.14
N LEU A 3 -2.64 -9.69 16.57
CA LEU A 3 -2.44 -8.45 15.81
C LEU A 3 -1.07 -8.29 15.10
N ARG A 4 -0.20 -9.29 15.09
CA ARG A 4 1.19 -9.16 14.61
C ARG A 4 1.38 -9.30 13.10
N TYR A 5 0.38 -9.76 12.35
CA TYR A 5 0.55 -10.05 10.92
C TYR A 5 0.18 -8.91 9.96
N ILE A 6 -0.46 -7.84 10.43
CA ILE A 6 -1.06 -6.84 9.52
C ILE A 6 -0.08 -5.70 9.15
N HIS A 7 0.97 -5.47 9.95
CA HIS A 7 1.92 -4.38 9.73
C HIS A 7 3.18 -4.83 8.99
N ASN A 8 3.05 -5.72 8.02
CA ASN A 8 4.20 -6.21 7.26
C ASN A 8 4.70 -5.13 6.28
N ILE A 9 5.39 -4.12 6.82
CA ILE A 9 6.13 -3.07 6.10
C ILE A 9 7.40 -3.68 5.47
N ARG A 10 7.26 -4.81 4.78
CA ARG A 10 8.32 -5.48 4.02
C ARG A 10 8.49 -4.88 2.64
N CYS A 11 7.49 -4.17 2.11
CA CYS A 11 7.58 -3.56 0.79
C CYS A 11 8.15 -2.14 0.75
N ILE A 12 8.48 -1.51 1.89
CA ILE A 12 9.24 -0.26 1.86
C ILE A 12 10.71 -0.54 1.48
N CYS A 13 11.24 -1.72 1.85
CA CYS A 13 12.67 -1.96 1.88
C CYS A 13 12.96 -3.43 1.51
N VAL A 14 13.33 -3.69 0.25
CA VAL A 14 13.57 -5.07 -0.25
C VAL A 14 14.92 -5.64 0.20
N ASN A 15 15.85 -4.80 0.71
CA ASN A 15 17.20 -5.23 1.12
C ASN A 15 17.75 -4.46 2.34
N ALA A 16 18.58 -5.12 3.16
CA ALA A 16 19.13 -4.59 4.42
C ALA A 16 19.97 -3.30 4.27
N HIS A 17 20.53 -3.04 3.08
CA HIS A 17 21.30 -1.84 2.76
C HIS A 17 20.47 -0.54 2.75
N PHE A 18 19.14 -0.64 2.69
CA PHE A 18 18.27 0.54 2.64
C PHE A 18 17.92 1.12 4.01
N SER A 19 18.26 0.43 5.12
CA SER A 19 17.86 0.83 6.48
C SER A 19 18.40 2.18 6.98
N LEU A 20 19.31 2.80 6.23
CA LEU A 20 19.88 4.13 6.49
C LEU A 20 19.44 5.19 5.48
N GLN A 21 18.66 4.81 4.45
CA GLN A 21 18.13 5.75 3.47
C GLN A 21 16.85 6.39 4.00
N ALA A 22 16.70 7.70 3.73
CA ALA A 22 15.46 8.41 4.03
C ALA A 22 14.26 7.72 3.36
N GLY A 23 13.14 7.62 4.07
CA GLY A 23 11.98 6.83 3.69
C GLY A 23 12.04 5.35 4.08
N CYS A 24 13.16 4.86 4.60
CA CYS A 24 13.38 3.45 4.94
C CYS A 24 14.03 3.25 6.32
N THR A 25 14.29 4.32 7.07
CA THR A 25 14.92 4.21 8.40
C THR A 25 14.00 3.47 9.38
N LEU A 26 14.60 2.87 10.42
CA LEU A 26 13.83 2.20 11.46
C LEU A 26 12.81 3.15 12.11
N VAL A 27 13.23 4.38 12.42
CA VAL A 27 12.37 5.40 13.05
C VAL A 27 11.18 5.77 12.16
N GLU A 28 11.39 5.99 10.86
CA GLU A 28 10.31 6.28 9.92
C GLU A 28 9.32 5.10 9.82
N ARG A 29 9.83 3.87 9.80
CA ARG A 29 8.99 2.65 9.71
C ARG A 29 8.20 2.40 11.00
N GLU A 30 8.78 2.65 12.16
CA GLU A 30 8.11 2.57 13.46
C GLU A 30 7.06 3.67 13.62
N SER A 31 7.35 4.88 13.16
CA SER A 31 6.39 5.98 13.12
C SER A 31 5.18 5.64 12.23
N PHE A 32 5.42 5.11 11.03
CA PHE A 32 4.34 4.67 10.15
C PHE A 32 3.55 3.49 10.74
N SER A 33 4.21 2.54 11.40
CA SER A 33 3.52 1.44 12.11
C SER A 33 2.60 2.00 13.20
N SER A 34 3.10 2.96 13.98
CA SER A 34 2.34 3.62 15.04
C SER A 34 1.12 4.37 14.49
N LEU A 35 1.23 4.99 13.31
CA LEU A 35 0.08 5.59 12.61
C LEU A 35 -0.99 4.54 12.27
N LEU A 36 -0.59 3.38 11.76
CA LEU A 36 -1.54 2.30 11.42
C LEU A 36 -2.20 1.69 12.67
N ASP A 37 -1.46 1.59 13.77
CA ASP A 37 -1.96 1.11 15.06
C ASP A 37 -3.09 1.99 15.65
N LEU A 38 -3.23 3.24 15.20
CA LEU A 38 -4.36 4.13 15.56
C LEU A 38 -5.71 3.72 14.92
N GLY A 39 -5.77 2.58 14.23
CA GLY A 39 -6.98 2.09 13.57
C GLY A 39 -7.06 2.42 12.08
N PHE A 40 -5.92 2.75 11.48
CA PHE A 40 -5.79 2.96 10.04
C PHE A 40 -5.26 1.70 9.34
N VAL A 41 -5.47 1.63 8.03
CA VAL A 41 -5.03 0.51 7.19
C VAL A 41 -4.46 1.07 5.90
N ASP A 42 -3.30 0.56 5.51
CA ASP A 42 -2.74 0.68 4.16
C ASP A 42 -3.61 -0.13 3.19
N THR A 43 -4.43 0.57 2.39
CA THR A 43 -5.44 -0.07 1.54
C THR A 43 -4.81 -0.97 0.47
N PHE A 44 -3.69 -0.55 -0.13
CA PHE A 44 -2.98 -1.35 -1.12
C PHE A 44 -2.54 -2.69 -0.54
N ARG A 45 -1.96 -2.69 0.67
CA ARG A 45 -1.51 -3.92 1.35
C ARG A 45 -2.67 -4.78 1.84
N PHE A 46 -3.81 -4.18 2.14
CA PHE A 46 -5.02 -4.90 2.52
C PHE A 46 -5.53 -5.78 1.36
N PHE A 47 -5.60 -5.24 0.14
CA PHE A 47 -6.05 -6.00 -1.04
C PHE A 47 -4.94 -6.84 -1.69
N ASN A 48 -3.67 -6.44 -1.51
CA ASN A 48 -2.52 -7.08 -2.15
C ASN A 48 -1.45 -7.52 -1.13
N PRO A 49 -1.77 -8.41 -0.17
CA PRO A 49 -0.86 -8.76 0.94
C PRO A 49 0.48 -9.33 0.45
N GLU A 50 0.42 -10.22 -0.55
CA GLU A 50 1.56 -10.96 -1.09
C GLU A 50 2.28 -10.25 -2.26
N ALA A 51 1.79 -9.09 -2.72
CA ALA A 51 2.37 -8.40 -3.86
C ALA A 51 3.78 -7.87 -3.56
N GLN A 52 4.72 -8.14 -4.46
CA GLN A 52 6.12 -7.73 -4.38
C GLN A 52 6.52 -6.95 -5.64
N GLY A 53 7.51 -6.06 -5.52
CA GLY A 53 7.98 -5.26 -6.65
C GLY A 53 7.04 -4.13 -7.08
N CYS A 54 5.99 -3.86 -6.30
CA CYS A 54 5.07 -2.75 -6.54
C CYS A 54 5.60 -1.49 -5.85
N PHE A 55 6.18 -0.59 -6.65
CA PHE A 55 6.76 0.67 -6.19
C PHE A 55 5.99 1.85 -6.76
N THR A 56 6.15 3.00 -6.12
CA THR A 56 5.53 4.24 -6.56
C THR A 56 6.54 5.33 -6.83
N TYR A 57 7.80 5.11 -6.44
CA TYR A 57 8.92 6.01 -6.60
C TYR A 57 10.14 5.28 -7.15
N TRP A 58 10.84 5.90 -8.10
CA TRP A 58 12.14 5.44 -8.59
C TRP A 58 13.10 6.60 -8.75
N SER A 59 14.31 6.47 -8.19
CA SER A 59 15.35 7.48 -8.35
C SER A 59 15.72 7.68 -9.83
N MET A 60 15.45 8.87 -10.37
CA MET A 60 15.89 9.25 -11.70
C MET A 60 17.42 9.35 -11.81
N ARG A 61 18.08 9.80 -10.73
CA ARG A 61 19.56 9.91 -10.69
C ARG A 61 20.26 8.57 -10.89
N ALA A 62 19.69 7.50 -10.36
CA ALA A 62 20.20 6.14 -10.51
C ALA A 62 19.58 5.38 -11.70
N ASN A 63 18.68 6.02 -12.45
CA ASN A 63 17.88 5.40 -13.50
C ASN A 63 17.26 4.06 -13.07
N ASN A 64 16.59 4.07 -11.91
CA ASN A 64 16.14 2.84 -11.27
C ASN A 64 14.84 2.26 -11.85
N ARG A 65 14.08 3.05 -12.61
CA ARG A 65 12.74 2.65 -13.10
C ARG A 65 12.78 1.49 -14.09
N PRO A 66 13.67 1.46 -15.11
CA PRO A 66 13.74 0.31 -16.04
C PRO A 66 14.11 -1.01 -15.36
N ALA A 67 14.89 -0.95 -14.28
CA ALA A 67 15.27 -2.13 -13.48
C ALA A 67 14.28 -2.45 -12.35
N ASN A 68 13.17 -1.70 -12.27
CA ASN A 68 12.18 -1.73 -11.20
C ASN A 68 12.79 -1.75 -9.78
N ARG A 69 13.76 -0.87 -9.52
CA ARG A 69 14.43 -0.72 -8.21
C ARG A 69 13.89 0.49 -7.45
N GLY A 70 12.64 0.39 -7.01
CA GLY A 70 11.91 1.51 -6.41
C GLY A 70 11.70 1.43 -4.90
N LEU A 71 10.96 2.42 -4.40
CA LEU A 71 10.35 2.44 -3.07
C LEU A 71 8.84 2.65 -3.25
N ARG A 72 8.04 2.15 -2.30
CA ARG A 72 6.62 2.50 -2.24
C ARG A 72 6.42 3.58 -1.18
N LEU A 73 6.31 4.82 -1.65
CA LEU A 73 6.24 6.01 -0.80
C LEU A 73 4.85 6.67 -0.79
N ASP A 74 3.96 6.25 -1.69
CA ASP A 74 2.63 6.81 -1.86
C ASP A 74 1.56 5.83 -1.38
N TYR A 75 0.62 6.31 -0.57
CA TYR A 75 -0.34 5.48 0.17
C TYR A 75 -1.74 6.07 0.13
N CYS A 76 -2.73 5.22 -0.16
CA CYS A 76 -4.11 5.45 0.25
C CYS A 76 -4.33 4.78 1.61
N ILE A 77 -4.55 5.58 2.65
CA ILE A 77 -4.80 5.09 4.01
C ILE A 77 -6.27 5.34 4.35
N ALA A 78 -6.94 4.31 4.87
CA ALA A 78 -8.34 4.40 5.28
C ALA A 78 -8.50 3.93 6.73
N SER A 79 -9.58 4.37 7.39
CA SER A 79 -9.99 3.78 8.65
C SER A 79 -10.31 2.29 8.46
N ARG A 80 -9.90 1.44 9.41
CA ARG A 80 -10.08 -0.02 9.32
C ARG A 80 -11.51 -0.46 9.03
N ASN A 81 -12.51 0.29 9.52
CA ASN A 81 -13.92 -0.03 9.31
C ASN A 81 -14.40 0.19 7.86
N LEU A 82 -13.64 0.90 7.03
CA LEU A 82 -13.94 1.11 5.61
C LEU A 82 -13.32 0.03 4.72
N CYS A 83 -12.31 -0.70 5.20
CA CYS A 83 -11.71 -1.82 4.46
C CYS A 83 -12.39 -3.11 4.87
N VAL A 84 -13.20 -3.66 3.98
CA VAL A 84 -13.86 -4.95 4.18
C VAL A 84 -13.41 -5.92 3.09
N ASP A 85 -13.04 -7.12 3.51
CA ASP A 85 -12.85 -8.23 2.58
C ASP A 85 -14.24 -8.74 2.20
N VAL A 86 -14.69 -8.34 1.00
CA VAL A 86 -16.02 -8.66 0.48
C VAL A 86 -16.17 -10.13 0.08
N ASP A 87 -15.08 -10.83 -0.20
CA ASP A 87 -15.10 -12.25 -0.56
C ASP A 87 -15.21 -13.12 0.69
N ALA A 88 -14.47 -12.78 1.76
CA ALA A 88 -14.68 -13.37 3.09
C ALA A 88 -16.07 -13.08 3.67
N TYR A 89 -16.74 -12.04 3.16
CA TYR A 89 -18.09 -11.63 3.57
C TYR A 89 -19.20 -12.50 2.96
N GLY A 90 -18.98 -13.06 1.77
CA GLY A 90 -19.98 -13.78 0.98
C GLY A 90 -20.55 -15.05 1.64
N ASP A 91 -19.77 -15.70 2.51
CA ASP A 91 -20.20 -16.92 3.21
C ASP A 91 -20.93 -16.66 4.53
N ASN A 92 -20.79 -15.45 5.10
CA ASN A 92 -21.47 -15.06 6.34
C ASN A 92 -22.70 -14.20 6.03
N LYS A 93 -23.82 -14.85 5.64
CA LYS A 93 -25.15 -14.28 5.37
C LYS A 93 -25.76 -13.35 6.45
N LYS A 94 -25.06 -13.04 7.54
CA LYS A 94 -25.55 -12.30 8.71
C LYS A 94 -24.99 -10.88 8.90
N LYS A 95 -24.00 -10.44 8.12
CA LYS A 95 -23.59 -9.04 8.12
C LYS A 95 -23.98 -8.42 6.78
N SER A 96 -24.59 -7.25 6.78
CA SER A 96 -24.94 -6.47 5.57
C SER A 96 -23.77 -5.58 5.17
N LYS A 97 -23.36 -5.60 3.89
CA LYS A 97 -22.23 -4.79 3.38
C LYS A 97 -22.36 -3.35 3.91
N PRO A 98 -21.27 -2.72 4.41
CA PRO A 98 -21.32 -1.33 4.84
C PRO A 98 -21.77 -0.43 3.68
N GLY A 99 -22.51 0.64 3.98
CA GLY A 99 -23.06 1.53 2.95
C GLY A 99 -22.00 2.25 2.12
N ILE A 100 -20.78 2.41 2.65
CA ILE A 100 -19.60 2.91 1.96
C ILE A 100 -18.38 2.08 2.38
N TYR A 101 -17.55 1.64 1.43
CA TYR A 101 -16.32 0.89 1.69
C TYR A 101 -15.27 1.11 0.60
N VAL A 102 -14.02 0.76 0.91
CA VAL A 102 -12.96 0.66 -0.10
C VAL A 102 -13.14 -0.67 -0.84
N GLY A 103 -13.35 -0.60 -2.15
CA GLY A 103 -13.54 -1.77 -3.00
C GLY A 103 -12.25 -2.32 -3.59
N ASP A 104 -11.26 -1.46 -3.85
CA ASP A 104 -9.97 -1.84 -4.43
C ASP A 104 -8.90 -0.76 -4.16
N SER A 105 -7.62 -1.10 -4.31
CA SER A 105 -6.50 -0.16 -4.29
C SER A 105 -5.40 -0.58 -5.26
N PHE A 106 -4.92 0.38 -6.06
CA PHE A 106 -4.06 0.14 -7.21
C PHE A 106 -2.93 1.17 -7.33
N ILE A 107 -1.89 0.76 -8.06
CA ILE A 107 -0.73 1.56 -8.43
C ILE A 107 -0.71 1.61 -9.96
N LEU A 108 -0.50 2.78 -10.55
CA LEU A 108 -0.48 3.00 -12.00
C LEU A 108 0.96 3.22 -12.47
N ASP A 109 1.77 2.16 -12.46
CA ASP A 109 3.20 2.20 -12.79
C ASP A 109 3.52 2.01 -14.28
N ASP A 110 2.54 1.58 -15.08
CA ASP A 110 2.65 1.37 -16.52
C ASP A 110 3.08 2.65 -17.26
N LEU A 111 4.30 2.61 -17.79
CA LEU A 111 4.96 3.70 -18.50
C LEU A 111 4.34 4.02 -19.86
N ASP A 112 3.70 3.03 -20.50
CA ASP A 112 3.10 3.22 -21.83
C ASP A 112 1.78 3.97 -21.72
N GLN A 113 1.07 3.77 -20.61
CA GLN A 113 -0.19 4.46 -20.31
C GLN A 113 0.05 5.80 -19.60
N PHE A 114 1.11 5.90 -18.80
CA PHE A 114 1.47 7.08 -18.03
C PHE A 114 2.92 7.48 -18.30
N PRO A 115 3.22 8.18 -19.42
CA PRO A 115 4.55 8.70 -19.69
C PRO A 115 4.94 9.63 -18.53
N SER A 116 5.87 9.16 -17.71
CA SER A 116 6.08 9.75 -16.40
C SER A 116 6.93 11.00 -16.49
N PHE A 117 6.31 12.15 -16.32
CA PHE A 117 7.00 13.43 -16.07
C PHE A 117 7.55 13.52 -14.63
N SER A 118 7.23 12.52 -13.80
CA SER A 118 7.60 12.45 -12.39
C SER A 118 8.47 11.22 -12.11
N ASP A 119 9.28 11.31 -11.06
CA ASP A 119 9.95 10.17 -10.43
C ASP A 119 8.99 9.28 -9.61
N HIS A 120 7.74 9.71 -9.48
CA HIS A 120 6.63 8.95 -8.92
C HIS A 120 5.63 8.46 -9.97
N CYS A 121 4.79 7.49 -9.61
CA CYS A 121 3.59 7.12 -10.35
C CYS A 121 2.31 7.30 -9.50
N PRO A 122 1.13 7.49 -10.12
CA PRO A 122 -0.11 7.65 -9.39
C PRO A 122 -0.50 6.40 -8.60
N VAL A 123 -1.17 6.62 -7.46
CA VAL A 123 -1.83 5.58 -6.67
C VAL A 123 -3.28 5.95 -6.43
N GLY A 124 -4.13 4.96 -6.22
CA GLY A 124 -5.54 5.20 -5.98
C GLY A 124 -6.22 4.10 -5.19
N CYS A 125 -7.45 4.39 -4.78
CA CYS A 125 -8.39 3.41 -4.27
C CYS A 125 -9.79 3.71 -4.79
N THR A 126 -10.58 2.67 -4.97
CA THR A 126 -11.98 2.79 -5.37
C THR A 126 -12.84 2.79 -4.13
N ILE A 127 -13.65 3.82 -3.95
CA ILE A 127 -14.66 3.87 -2.88
C ILE A 127 -16.00 3.49 -3.49
N VAL A 128 -16.64 2.48 -2.92
CA VAL A 128 -17.95 1.98 -3.33
C VAL A 128 -18.98 2.47 -2.32
N GLY A 129 -20.05 3.09 -2.81
CA GLY A 129 -21.23 3.44 -2.04
C GLY A 129 -22.48 2.76 -2.64
N ASN A 130 -23.49 2.53 -1.80
CA ASN A 130 -24.82 2.10 -2.24
C ASN A 130 -25.57 3.19 -3.03
#